data_AF-A0ABD5PZ81-F1
#
_entry.id   AF-A0ABD5PZ81-F1
#
_cell.length_a   1.000
_cell.length_b   1.000
_cell.length_c   1.000
_cell.angle_alpha   90.00
_cell.angle_beta   90.00
_cell.angle_gamma   90.00
#
_symmetry.space_group_name_H-M   'P 1'
#
loop_
_entity.id
_entity.type
_entity.pdbx_description
1 polymer ?
#
loop_
_entity_poly.entity_id
_entity_poly.type
_entity_poly.pdbx_seq_one_letter_code
_entity_poly.pdbx_strand_id
1 'polypeptide(L)'
;MPTRDLTQPLDDGVTVYPGDPPVERTPAATHASDGYRVTEVRLGTHSGTHVDAPSHTEPDGKNLDEFAVERFAFDARLVDCSSSGARDPIGPESVPDGADAEMLVFRTGWDDHWGTERYYDHPYLAPETAAKCAERGYHVGTDALSPDPSPSARDAERETEPDGVPAHRELLGSELLVVENLTATGDLPERFELRAYPLALAGADGSPVRAVAAW
;
A
#
# COMPACT_ATOMS: atom_id res chain seq x y z
N MET A 1 21.20 -2.22 -13.54
CA MET A 1 20.39 -2.02 -12.33
C MET A 1 19.40 -3.16 -12.27
N PRO A 2 19.59 -4.16 -11.38
CA PRO A 2 18.56 -5.13 -11.04
C PRO A 2 17.21 -4.45 -10.76
N THR A 3 16.13 -5.17 -11.07
CA THR A 3 14.76 -4.72 -10.77
C THR A 3 13.97 -5.87 -10.18
N ARG A 4 13.01 -5.56 -9.32
CA ARG A 4 12.04 -6.51 -8.79
C ARG A 4 10.63 -5.94 -8.85
N ASP A 5 9.71 -6.78 -9.27
CA ASP A 5 8.29 -6.50 -9.25
C ASP A 5 7.75 -6.71 -7.82
N LEU A 6 7.12 -5.68 -7.27
CA LEU A 6 6.56 -5.69 -5.92
C LEU A 6 5.03 -5.65 -5.92
N THR A 7 4.42 -6.08 -7.03
CA THR A 7 2.99 -5.92 -7.27
C THR A 7 2.24 -7.23 -7.11
N GLN A 8 1.21 -7.23 -6.28
CA GLN A 8 0.25 -8.33 -6.20
C GLN A 8 -0.57 -8.42 -7.50
N PRO A 9 -0.78 -9.62 -8.05
CA PRO A 9 -1.60 -9.77 -9.25
C PRO A 9 -3.07 -9.44 -8.95
N LEU A 10 -3.72 -8.73 -9.88
CA LEU A 10 -5.17 -8.49 -9.83
C LEU A 10 -5.91 -9.60 -10.58
N ASP A 11 -6.65 -10.42 -9.85
CA ASP A 11 -7.55 -11.43 -10.38
C ASP A 11 -8.92 -11.43 -9.69
N ASP A 12 -9.82 -12.29 -10.19
CA ASP A 12 -11.15 -12.41 -9.62
C ASP A 12 -11.02 -13.07 -8.24
N GLY A 13 -11.48 -12.39 -7.19
CA GLY A 13 -11.35 -12.87 -5.82
C GLY A 13 -10.03 -12.51 -5.14
N VAL A 14 -9.26 -11.58 -5.72
CA VAL A 14 -8.13 -10.95 -5.04
C VAL A 14 -8.55 -10.38 -3.69
N THR A 15 -7.63 -10.40 -2.72
CA THR A 15 -7.84 -9.74 -1.42
C THR A 15 -8.14 -8.26 -1.64
N VAL A 16 -9.26 -7.81 -1.09
CA VAL A 16 -9.66 -6.40 -1.02
C VAL A 16 -9.91 -6.03 0.43
N TYR A 17 -9.78 -4.74 0.75
CA TYR A 17 -10.12 -4.23 2.06
C TYR A 17 -11.61 -4.51 2.38
N PRO A 18 -11.97 -4.90 3.61
CA PRO A 18 -13.35 -5.25 3.94
C PRO A 18 -14.32 -4.09 3.72
N GLY A 19 -15.26 -4.28 2.78
CA GLY A 19 -16.26 -3.27 2.39
C GLY A 19 -15.99 -2.59 1.05
N ASP A 20 -14.79 -2.75 0.50
CA ASP A 20 -14.41 -2.15 -0.78
C ASP A 20 -15.03 -2.85 -1.99
N PRO A 21 -15.14 -2.17 -3.14
CA PRO A 21 -15.56 -2.79 -4.38
C PRO A 21 -14.65 -3.98 -4.75
N PRO A 22 -15.21 -5.14 -5.15
CA PRO A 22 -14.41 -6.26 -5.60
C PRO A 22 -13.76 -5.97 -6.95
N VAL A 23 -12.70 -6.73 -7.26
CA VAL A 23 -12.14 -6.81 -8.62
C VAL A 23 -12.94 -7.84 -9.43
N GLU A 24 -13.50 -7.40 -10.55
CA GLU A 24 -14.28 -8.23 -11.46
C GLU A 24 -13.72 -8.12 -12.88
N ARG A 25 -13.54 -9.26 -13.55
CA ARG A 25 -13.11 -9.32 -14.96
C ARG A 25 -14.16 -10.02 -15.82
N THR A 26 -14.65 -9.33 -16.84
CA THR A 26 -15.68 -9.87 -17.74
C THR A 26 -15.21 -9.81 -19.19
N PRO A 27 -15.45 -10.84 -20.03
CA PRO A 27 -15.12 -10.75 -21.45
C PRO A 27 -15.98 -9.69 -22.15
N ALA A 28 -15.33 -8.70 -22.77
CA ALA A 28 -15.99 -7.69 -23.61
C ALA A 28 -15.89 -8.04 -25.11
N ALA A 29 -14.85 -8.77 -25.52
CA ALA A 29 -14.70 -9.35 -26.85
C ALA A 29 -13.92 -10.68 -26.76
N THR A 30 -14.23 -11.65 -27.62
CA THR A 30 -13.57 -12.95 -27.66
C THR A 30 -13.04 -13.29 -29.04
N HIS A 31 -11.95 -14.07 -29.13
CA HIS A 31 -11.41 -14.50 -30.42
C HIS A 31 -12.44 -15.25 -31.28
N ALA A 32 -13.36 -16.00 -30.67
CA ALA A 32 -14.35 -16.79 -31.39
C ALA A 32 -15.43 -15.92 -32.07
N SER A 33 -15.87 -14.86 -31.39
CA SER A 33 -16.91 -13.95 -31.89
C SER A 33 -16.34 -12.77 -32.70
N ASP A 34 -15.19 -12.25 -32.28
CA ASP A 34 -14.69 -10.93 -32.71
C ASP A 34 -13.31 -10.98 -33.38
N GLY A 35 -12.59 -12.10 -33.29
CA GLY A 35 -11.23 -12.25 -33.86
C GLY A 35 -10.12 -11.61 -33.01
N TYR A 36 -10.44 -11.01 -31.86
CA TYR A 36 -9.51 -10.47 -30.86
C TYR A 36 -10.10 -10.63 -29.44
N ARG A 37 -9.32 -10.36 -28.39
CA ARG A 37 -9.78 -10.43 -27.00
C ARG A 37 -9.72 -9.07 -26.32
N VAL A 38 -10.81 -8.69 -25.66
CA VAL A 38 -10.86 -7.55 -24.71
C VAL A 38 -11.56 -8.04 -23.45
N THR A 39 -11.01 -7.66 -22.30
CA THR A 39 -11.58 -7.93 -20.98
C THR A 39 -11.91 -6.59 -20.34
N GLU A 40 -13.16 -6.41 -19.93
CA GLU A 40 -13.55 -5.33 -19.04
C GLU A 40 -13.06 -5.66 -17.62
N VAL A 41 -12.54 -4.64 -16.94
CA VAL A 41 -12.07 -4.76 -15.57
C VAL A 41 -12.78 -3.69 -14.76
N ARG A 42 -13.42 -4.12 -13.67
CA ARG A 42 -13.99 -3.25 -12.65
C ARG A 42 -13.18 -3.45 -11.36
N LEU A 43 -12.77 -2.35 -10.74
CA LEU A 43 -11.93 -2.34 -9.54
C LEU A 43 -12.23 -1.11 -8.69
N GLY A 44 -11.92 -1.18 -7.40
CA GLY A 44 -11.81 -0.01 -6.52
C GLY A 44 -10.45 0.67 -6.70
N THR A 45 -10.36 1.97 -6.41
CA THR A 45 -9.11 2.74 -6.49
C THR A 45 -8.00 2.19 -5.57
N HIS A 46 -8.40 1.52 -4.49
CA HIS A 46 -7.51 0.89 -3.50
C HIS A 46 -7.36 -0.64 -3.68
N SER A 47 -7.57 -1.15 -4.91
CA SER A 47 -7.46 -2.59 -5.20
C SER A 47 -6.02 -3.07 -5.41
N GLY A 48 -5.63 -4.13 -4.70
CA GLY A 48 -4.31 -4.76 -4.82
C GLY A 48 -3.18 -3.83 -4.36
N THR A 49 -2.00 -3.95 -4.97
CA THR A 49 -0.92 -2.97 -4.74
C THR A 49 -1.32 -1.62 -5.34
N HIS A 50 -1.40 -0.61 -4.49
CA HIS A 50 -1.92 0.70 -4.87
C HIS A 50 -1.19 1.83 -4.12
N VAL A 51 -1.40 3.06 -4.56
CA VAL A 51 -0.92 4.27 -3.90
C VAL A 51 -2.10 5.14 -3.48
N ASP A 52 -2.01 5.72 -2.29
CA ASP A 52 -3.03 6.59 -1.71
C ASP A 52 -2.63 8.06 -1.81
N ALA A 53 -3.61 8.89 -2.14
CA ALA A 53 -3.49 10.34 -2.15
C ALA A 53 -4.03 10.95 -0.86
N PRO A 54 -3.64 12.20 -0.53
CA PRO A 54 -4.21 12.93 0.59
C PRO A 54 -5.74 12.99 0.60
N SER A 55 -6.39 13.06 -0.57
CA SER A 55 -7.85 13.07 -0.69
C SER A 55 -8.56 11.80 -0.21
N HIS A 56 -7.83 10.70 0.04
CA HIS A 56 -8.38 9.48 0.62
C HIS A 56 -8.94 9.69 2.03
N THR A 57 -8.28 10.50 2.88
CA THR A 57 -8.78 10.83 4.22
C THR A 57 -9.12 12.31 4.41
N GLU A 58 -8.47 13.21 3.67
CA GLU A 58 -8.63 14.64 3.84
C GLU A 58 -9.62 15.20 2.80
N PRO A 59 -10.75 15.81 3.22
CA PRO A 59 -11.78 16.28 2.29
C PRO A 59 -11.28 17.31 1.25
N ASP A 60 -10.31 18.13 1.63
CA ASP A 60 -9.64 19.11 0.77
C ASP A 60 -8.22 18.65 0.37
N GLY A 61 -7.93 17.36 0.56
CA GLY A 61 -6.67 16.74 0.22
C GLY A 61 -6.43 16.73 -1.29
N LYS A 62 -5.15 16.74 -1.64
CA LYS A 62 -4.70 16.64 -3.02
C LYS A 62 -4.98 15.25 -3.62
N ASN A 63 -5.41 15.22 -4.87
CA ASN A 63 -5.63 14.00 -5.65
C ASN A 63 -4.35 13.55 -6.38
N LEU A 64 -4.29 12.29 -6.82
CA LEU A 64 -3.11 11.75 -7.52
C LEU A 64 -2.75 12.52 -8.80
N ASP A 65 -3.74 12.97 -9.57
CA ASP A 65 -3.56 13.70 -10.82
C ASP A 65 -3.03 15.14 -10.66
N GLU A 66 -2.94 15.62 -9.42
CA GLU A 66 -2.38 16.93 -9.09
C GLU A 66 -0.87 16.86 -8.75
N PHE A 67 -0.31 15.65 -8.58
CA PHE A 67 1.12 15.45 -8.37
C PHE A 67 1.88 15.39 -9.70
N ALA A 68 3.10 15.91 -9.73
CA ALA A 68 4.00 15.68 -10.85
C ALA A 68 4.39 14.19 -10.91
N VAL A 69 4.55 13.65 -12.12
CA VAL A 69 4.78 12.20 -12.31
C VAL A 69 6.04 11.70 -11.60
N GLU A 70 7.05 12.57 -11.47
CA GLU A 70 8.30 12.29 -10.76
C GLU A 70 8.06 11.97 -9.28
N ARG A 71 6.95 12.42 -8.68
CA ARG A 71 6.66 12.14 -7.28
C ARG A 71 6.42 10.66 -7.01
N PHE A 72 6.04 9.89 -8.02
CA PHE A 72 5.77 8.45 -7.89
C PHE A 72 7.01 7.57 -8.10
N ALA A 73 8.19 8.19 -8.16
CA ALA A 73 9.47 7.53 -7.92
C ALA A 73 10.02 8.03 -6.58
N PHE A 74 10.38 7.11 -5.70
CA PHE A 74 10.82 7.41 -4.34
C PHE A 74 12.20 6.81 -4.11
N ASP A 75 13.12 7.60 -3.58
CA ASP A 75 14.31 7.06 -2.93
C ASP A 75 13.87 6.36 -1.63
N ALA A 76 13.81 5.03 -1.65
CA ALA A 76 13.25 4.23 -0.57
C ALA A 76 14.34 3.61 0.31
N ARG A 77 14.00 3.43 1.59
CA ARG A 77 14.75 2.63 2.54
C ARG A 77 13.87 1.50 3.08
N LEU A 78 14.39 0.28 3.06
CA LEU A 78 13.74 -0.86 3.67
C LEU A 78 13.90 -0.80 5.21
N VAL A 79 12.80 -0.94 5.94
CA VAL A 79 12.76 -1.09 7.39
C VAL A 79 12.30 -2.51 7.69
N ASP A 80 13.17 -3.32 8.29
CA ASP A 80 12.84 -4.71 8.60
C ASP A 80 12.02 -4.82 9.89
N CYS A 81 10.75 -5.15 9.73
CA CYS A 81 9.79 -5.41 10.79
C CYS A 81 9.29 -6.87 10.74
N SER A 82 10.05 -7.78 10.12
CA SER A 82 9.65 -9.19 9.97
C SER A 82 9.60 -9.99 11.29
N SER A 83 10.02 -9.39 12.40
CA SER A 83 9.81 -9.94 13.74
C SER A 83 8.42 -9.65 14.32
N SER A 84 7.64 -8.76 13.70
CA SER A 84 6.29 -8.41 14.16
C SER A 84 5.32 -9.57 13.90
N GLY A 85 4.53 -9.90 14.91
CA GLY A 85 3.47 -10.89 14.86
C GLY A 85 2.15 -10.36 14.32
N ALA A 86 1.16 -11.25 14.26
CA ALA A 86 -0.19 -10.90 13.85
C ALA A 86 -0.74 -9.77 14.73
N ARG A 87 -1.22 -8.68 14.11
CA ARG A 87 -1.78 -7.51 14.79
C ARG A 87 -0.83 -6.84 15.79
N ASP A 88 0.49 -7.03 15.64
CA ASP A 88 1.46 -6.31 16.46
C ASP A 88 1.61 -4.85 15.97
N PRO A 89 1.61 -3.86 16.88
CA PRO A 89 1.96 -2.50 16.54
C PRO A 89 3.47 -2.39 16.28
N ILE A 90 3.84 -1.82 15.13
CA ILE A 90 5.21 -1.42 14.80
C ILE A 90 5.45 -0.08 15.49
N GLY A 91 6.35 -0.07 16.48
CA GLY A 91 6.65 1.09 17.30
C GLY A 91 7.60 2.11 16.66
N PRO A 92 7.65 3.35 17.20
CA PRO A 92 8.41 4.47 16.62
C PRO A 92 9.92 4.28 16.65
N GLU A 93 10.43 3.32 17.44
CA GLU A 93 11.82 2.86 17.43
C GLU A 93 12.24 2.25 16.08
N SER A 94 11.27 1.77 15.29
CA SER A 94 11.52 1.24 13.94
C SER A 94 11.87 2.35 12.94
N VAL A 95 11.49 3.61 13.22
CA VAL A 95 11.80 4.75 12.36
C VAL A 95 13.24 5.21 12.60
N PRO A 96 14.14 5.10 11.60
CA PRO A 96 15.57 5.38 11.75
C PRO A 96 15.84 6.84 12.07
N ASP A 97 16.84 7.14 12.91
CA ASP A 97 17.32 8.49 13.25
C ASP A 97 18.05 9.18 12.09
N GLY A 98 17.25 9.65 11.11
CA GLY A 98 17.72 10.28 9.88
C GLY A 98 18.04 9.23 8.82
N ALA A 99 17.07 8.98 7.95
CA ALA A 99 17.30 8.33 6.67
C ALA A 99 17.43 9.40 5.58
N ASP A 100 18.48 9.26 4.78
CA ASP A 100 18.56 9.90 3.47
C ASP A 100 17.60 9.14 2.52
N ALA A 101 16.30 9.32 2.70
CA ALA A 101 15.27 8.63 1.92
C ALA A 101 14.02 9.52 1.85
N GLU A 102 13.23 9.33 0.82
CA GLU A 102 11.90 9.94 0.70
C GLU A 102 10.82 8.99 1.22
N MET A 103 11.03 7.67 1.14
CA MET A 103 10.08 6.65 1.59
C MET A 103 10.71 5.63 2.52
N LEU A 104 9.97 5.24 3.56
CA LEU A 104 10.26 4.06 4.36
C LEU A 104 9.32 2.93 3.94
N VAL A 105 9.88 1.80 3.50
CA VAL A 105 9.12 0.59 3.20
C VAL A 105 9.24 -0.36 4.38
N PHE A 106 8.16 -0.50 5.14
CA PHE A 106 8.08 -1.41 6.28
C PHE A 106 7.82 -2.82 5.77
N ARG A 107 8.87 -3.65 5.82
CA ARG A 107 8.79 -5.06 5.47
C ARG A 107 8.37 -5.84 6.70
N THR A 108 7.18 -6.42 6.67
CA THR A 108 6.69 -7.33 7.71
C THR A 108 6.78 -8.79 7.28
N GLY A 109 6.90 -9.06 5.98
CA GLY A 109 6.77 -10.41 5.42
C GLY A 109 5.32 -10.91 5.39
N TRP A 110 4.35 -10.02 5.61
CA TRP A 110 2.93 -10.40 5.61
C TRP A 110 2.38 -10.69 4.21
N ASP A 111 3.10 -10.28 3.16
CA ASP A 111 2.79 -10.61 1.77
C ASP A 111 2.77 -12.12 1.49
N ASP A 112 3.45 -12.93 2.31
CA ASP A 112 3.36 -14.40 2.30
C ASP A 112 1.94 -14.93 2.64
N HIS A 113 1.06 -14.09 3.19
CA HIS A 113 -0.31 -14.43 3.57
C HIS A 113 -1.37 -13.91 2.59
N TRP A 114 -0.97 -13.27 1.48
CA TRP A 114 -1.88 -12.76 0.46
C TRP A 114 -2.91 -13.79 -0.01
N GLY A 115 -4.16 -13.37 -0.20
CA GLY A 115 -5.25 -14.26 -0.62
C GLY A 115 -5.82 -15.14 0.50
N THR A 116 -5.40 -14.95 1.75
CA THR A 116 -5.90 -15.75 2.89
C THR A 116 -6.52 -14.87 3.96
N GLU A 117 -7.41 -15.44 4.78
CA GLU A 117 -8.00 -14.76 5.96
C GLU A 117 -6.94 -14.20 6.91
N ARG A 118 -5.74 -14.81 6.95
CA ARG A 118 -4.62 -14.34 7.79
C ARG A 118 -4.08 -13.00 7.32
N TYR A 119 -4.27 -12.62 6.05
CA TYR A 119 -3.77 -11.34 5.54
C TYR A 119 -4.37 -10.14 6.28
N TYR A 120 -5.61 -10.26 6.75
CA TYR A 120 -6.32 -9.24 7.53
C TYR A 120 -5.81 -9.09 8.98
N ASP A 121 -4.94 -9.99 9.45
CA ASP A 121 -4.34 -9.92 10.79
C ASP A 121 -2.93 -9.31 10.76
N HIS A 122 -2.64 -8.46 9.78
CA HIS A 122 -1.32 -7.91 9.56
C HIS A 122 -0.81 -7.01 10.70
N PRO A 123 0.52 -6.89 10.89
CA PRO A 123 1.10 -5.82 11.68
C PRO A 123 0.72 -4.45 11.09
N TYR A 124 0.70 -3.44 11.95
CA TYR A 124 0.31 -2.08 11.57
C TYR A 124 1.25 -1.05 12.20
N LEU A 125 1.25 0.18 11.71
CA LEU A 125 2.01 1.27 12.32
C LEU A 125 1.28 1.77 13.56
N ALA A 126 1.95 1.81 14.71
CA ALA A 126 1.42 2.55 15.85
C ALA A 126 1.20 4.02 15.46
N PRO A 127 0.20 4.73 16.03
CA PRO A 127 -0.02 6.14 15.73
C PRO A 127 1.24 7.00 15.88
N GLU A 128 2.06 6.73 16.89
CA GLU A 128 3.32 7.43 17.13
C GLU A 128 4.38 7.16 16.05
N THR A 129 4.33 5.99 15.41
CA THR A 129 5.22 5.61 14.30
C THR A 129 4.86 6.38 13.04
N ALA A 130 3.56 6.45 12.70
CA ALA A 130 3.07 7.24 11.58
C ALA A 130 3.37 8.74 11.79
N ALA A 131 3.11 9.27 12.99
CA ALA A 131 3.44 10.65 13.34
C ALA A 131 4.94 10.95 13.22
N LYS A 132 5.81 10.03 13.64
CA LYS A 132 7.28 10.18 13.50
C LYS A 132 7.74 10.11 12.05
N CYS A 133 7.09 9.31 11.19
CA CYS A 133 7.32 9.35 9.75
C CYS A 133 6.90 10.70 9.17
N ALA A 134 5.73 11.20 9.54
CA ALA A 134 5.18 12.47 9.08
C ALA A 134 6.06 13.68 9.47
N GLU A 135 6.47 13.75 10.75
CA GLU A 135 7.39 14.79 11.25
C GLU A 135 8.69 14.87 10.44
N ARG A 136 9.14 13.72 9.91
CA ARG A 136 10.39 13.59 9.15
C ARG A 136 10.21 13.66 7.64
N GLY A 137 8.97 13.79 7.16
CA GLY A 137 8.64 13.88 5.75
C GLY A 137 8.83 12.57 4.98
N TYR A 138 8.65 11.42 5.63
CA TYR A 138 8.74 10.12 4.96
C TYR A 138 7.38 9.67 4.43
N HIS A 139 7.32 9.42 3.13
CA HIS A 139 6.30 8.55 2.54
C HIS A 139 6.40 7.15 3.14
N VAL A 140 5.32 6.38 3.06
CA VAL A 140 5.26 5.03 3.65
C VAL A 140 4.91 4.00 2.59
N GLY A 141 5.66 2.90 2.56
CA GLY A 141 5.28 1.68 1.86
C GLY A 141 5.10 0.53 2.86
N THR A 142 4.15 -0.37 2.61
CA THR A 142 3.94 -1.58 3.42
C THR A 142 3.62 -2.79 2.55
N ASP A 143 4.09 -3.96 2.98
CA ASP A 143 3.70 -5.27 2.41
C ASP A 143 2.43 -5.87 3.05
N ALA A 144 1.79 -5.10 3.92
CA ALA A 144 0.51 -5.41 4.54
C ALA A 144 -0.69 -4.78 3.80
N LEU A 145 -1.90 -5.18 4.20
CA LEU A 145 -3.15 -4.68 3.63
C LEU A 145 -3.34 -3.18 3.85
N SER A 146 -2.81 -2.65 4.95
CA SER A 146 -2.96 -1.26 5.38
C SER A 146 -1.87 -0.86 6.39
N PRO A 147 -1.49 0.43 6.54
CA PRO A 147 -0.69 0.89 7.67
C PRO A 147 -1.49 0.93 8.98
N ASP A 148 -2.82 0.87 8.92
CA ASP A 148 -3.75 0.82 10.06
C ASP A 148 -4.32 -0.59 10.25
N PRO A 149 -4.81 -0.98 11.45
CA PRO A 149 -5.45 -2.28 11.63
C PRO A 149 -6.71 -2.46 10.77
N SER A 150 -6.79 -3.55 10.01
CA SER A 150 -7.95 -3.86 9.16
C SER A 150 -9.00 -4.75 9.85
N PRO A 151 -10.31 -4.65 9.53
CA PRO A 151 -11.36 -5.60 9.95
C PRO A 151 -10.96 -7.06 9.72
N SER A 152 -11.10 -7.93 10.74
CA SER A 152 -10.85 -9.37 10.57
C SER A 152 -11.69 -10.26 11.49
N ALA A 153 -11.66 -11.57 11.26
CA ALA A 153 -12.33 -12.54 12.14
C ALA A 153 -11.82 -12.52 13.60
N ARG A 154 -10.66 -11.91 13.86
CA ARG A 154 -10.06 -11.72 15.19
C ARG A 154 -10.42 -10.40 15.84
N ASP A 155 -11.49 -9.74 15.42
CA ASP A 155 -11.90 -8.43 15.97
C ASP A 155 -12.10 -8.41 17.50
N ALA A 156 -12.33 -9.56 18.14
CA ALA A 156 -12.35 -9.67 19.61
C ALA A 156 -10.98 -9.39 20.28
N GLU A 157 -9.89 -9.41 19.53
CA GLU A 157 -8.51 -9.16 19.98
C GLU A 157 -8.11 -7.66 19.83
N ARG A 158 -9.06 -6.79 19.42
CA ARG A 158 -8.87 -5.35 19.16
C ARG A 158 -8.74 -4.43 20.36
N GLU A 159 -8.86 -4.91 21.61
CA GLU A 159 -9.03 -4.01 22.78
C GLU A 159 -7.92 -2.93 22.91
N THR A 160 -6.75 -3.14 22.32
CA THR A 160 -5.62 -2.22 22.31
C THR A 160 -5.32 -1.58 20.94
N GLU A 161 -6.09 -1.90 19.90
CA GLU A 161 -5.92 -1.33 18.55
C GLU A 161 -6.54 0.06 18.46
N PRO A 162 -5.96 0.98 17.66
CA PRO A 162 -6.58 2.26 17.40
C PRO A 162 -7.91 2.13 16.62
N ASP A 163 -8.83 3.04 16.90
CA ASP A 163 -10.06 3.20 16.12
C ASP A 163 -9.81 3.99 14.82
N GLY A 164 -10.38 3.51 13.71
CA GLY A 164 -10.34 4.19 12.42
C GLY A 164 -8.98 4.04 11.71
N VAL A 165 -8.53 5.12 11.07
CA VAL A 165 -7.32 5.15 10.22
C VAL A 165 -6.33 6.26 10.63
N PRO A 166 -5.85 6.27 11.89
CA PRO A 166 -4.94 7.33 12.35
C PRO A 166 -3.62 7.37 11.59
N ALA A 167 -3.04 6.25 11.18
CA ALA A 167 -1.79 6.27 10.42
C ALA A 167 -1.99 6.95 9.06
N HIS A 168 -3.08 6.65 8.35
CA HIS A 168 -3.45 7.39 7.15
C HIS A 168 -3.59 8.89 7.43
N ARG A 169 -4.36 9.28 8.44
CA ARG A 169 -4.59 10.71 8.73
C ARG A 169 -3.29 11.48 9.02
N GLU A 170 -2.38 10.88 9.77
CA GLU A 170 -1.07 11.51 10.04
C GLU A 170 -0.23 11.68 8.76
N LEU A 171 -0.16 10.64 7.93
CA LEU A 171 0.66 10.63 6.72
C LEU A 171 0.03 11.49 5.61
N LEU A 172 -1.21 11.18 5.24
CA LEU A 172 -1.96 11.85 4.18
C LEU A 172 -2.29 13.31 4.52
N GLY A 173 -2.59 13.60 5.80
CA GLY A 173 -2.75 14.96 6.30
C GLY A 173 -1.48 15.81 6.24
N SER A 174 -0.31 15.16 6.12
CA SER A 174 0.99 15.80 5.90
C SER A 174 1.42 15.80 4.43
N GLU A 175 0.50 15.51 3.50
CA GLU A 175 0.74 15.34 2.06
C GLU A 175 1.71 14.20 1.69
N LEU A 176 1.87 13.20 2.57
CA LEU A 176 2.77 12.07 2.36
C LEU A 176 1.99 10.84 1.88
N LEU A 177 2.26 10.45 0.63
CA LEU A 177 1.68 9.26 -0.02
C LEU A 177 1.99 7.95 0.73
N VAL A 178 1.04 7.02 0.65
CA VAL A 178 1.12 5.65 1.17
C VAL A 178 1.07 4.66 0.01
N VAL A 179 1.88 3.60 0.05
CA VAL A 179 1.84 2.49 -0.90
C VAL A 179 1.58 1.20 -0.15
N GLU A 180 0.47 0.54 -0.44
CA GLU A 180 0.02 -0.63 0.29
C GLU A 180 0.16 -1.91 -0.53
N ASN A 181 0.01 -3.06 0.14
CA ASN A 181 -0.05 -4.38 -0.49
C ASN A 181 1.16 -4.67 -1.38
N LEU A 182 2.36 -4.20 -1.01
CA LEU A 182 3.59 -4.60 -1.69
C LEU A 182 3.84 -6.10 -1.49
N THR A 183 4.57 -6.73 -2.42
CA THR A 183 5.02 -8.13 -2.30
C THR A 183 6.49 -8.28 -2.67
N ALA A 184 7.08 -9.44 -2.38
CA ALA A 184 8.46 -9.77 -2.70
C ALA A 184 9.47 -8.77 -2.09
N THR A 185 9.10 -8.20 -0.94
CA THR A 185 9.90 -7.26 -0.15
C THR A 185 11.07 -7.94 0.57
N GLY A 186 11.02 -9.28 0.71
CA GLY A 186 12.10 -10.11 1.23
C GLY A 186 13.41 -9.96 0.44
N ASP A 187 14.54 -9.82 1.13
CA ASP A 187 15.88 -9.67 0.52
C ASP A 187 16.04 -8.49 -0.45
N LEU A 188 15.19 -7.46 -0.37
CA LEU A 188 15.49 -6.17 -1.00
C LEU A 188 16.74 -5.56 -0.34
N PRO A 189 17.56 -4.81 -1.09
CA PRO A 189 18.64 -4.05 -0.49
C PRO A 189 18.08 -3.00 0.48
N GLU A 190 18.90 -2.54 1.42
CA GLU A 190 18.51 -1.49 2.37
C GLU A 190 18.02 -0.21 1.65
N ARG A 191 18.57 0.10 0.47
CA ARG A 191 18.25 1.28 -0.33
C ARG A 191 17.93 0.87 -1.76
N PHE A 192 16.85 1.41 -2.30
CA PHE A 192 16.40 1.19 -3.67
C PHE A 192 15.50 2.34 -4.11
N GLU A 193 15.29 2.49 -5.41
CA GLU A 193 14.24 3.37 -5.93
C GLU A 193 12.94 2.57 -6.04
N LEU A 194 11.87 3.02 -5.38
CA LEU A 194 10.52 2.48 -5.58
C LEU A 194 9.79 3.31 -6.62
N ARG A 195 9.32 2.67 -7.69
CA ARG A 195 8.49 3.27 -8.73
C ARG A 195 7.06 2.75 -8.61
N ALA A 196 6.11 3.62 -8.29
CA ALA A 196 4.71 3.27 -8.04
C ALA A 196 3.77 4.24 -8.78
N TYR A 197 3.89 4.27 -10.12
CA TYR A 197 3.11 5.17 -10.95
C TYR A 197 1.63 4.76 -11.00
N PRO A 198 0.69 5.64 -10.62
CA PRO A 198 -0.74 5.37 -10.69
C PRO A 198 -1.26 5.42 -12.13
N LEU A 199 -2.46 4.87 -12.32
CA LEU A 199 -3.27 5.19 -13.48
C LEU A 199 -3.58 6.69 -13.46
N ALA A 200 -3.58 7.32 -14.65
CA ALA A 200 -3.92 8.73 -14.80
C ALA A 200 -5.44 8.95 -14.73
N LEU A 201 -6.03 8.64 -13.57
CA LEU A 201 -7.44 8.83 -13.25
C LEU A 201 -7.66 10.26 -12.72
N ALA A 202 -8.66 10.95 -13.25
CA ALA A 202 -8.97 12.32 -12.84
C ALA A 202 -9.61 12.36 -11.45
N GLY A 203 -9.11 13.19 -10.54
CA GLY A 203 -9.61 13.36 -9.17
C GLY A 203 -9.53 12.09 -8.33
N ALA A 204 -8.48 11.29 -8.50
CA ALA A 204 -8.34 10.00 -7.84
C ALA A 204 -7.77 10.11 -6.42
N ASP A 205 -8.45 9.45 -5.48
CA ASP A 205 -8.06 9.27 -4.07
C ASP A 205 -7.04 8.14 -3.87
N GLY A 206 -7.03 7.17 -4.78
CA GLY A 206 -6.05 6.11 -4.87
C GLY A 206 -5.98 5.55 -6.29
N SER A 207 -5.00 4.69 -6.54
CA SER A 207 -4.96 3.92 -7.78
C SER A 207 -4.11 2.66 -7.61
N PRO A 208 -4.50 1.52 -8.20
CA PRO A 208 -3.58 0.42 -8.38
C PRO A 208 -2.34 0.86 -9.15
N VAL A 209 -1.20 0.26 -8.81
CA VAL A 209 0.10 0.55 -9.41
C VAL A 209 0.80 -0.73 -9.85
N ARG A 210 1.72 -0.61 -10.80
CA ARG A 210 2.80 -1.59 -10.96
C ARG A 210 4.01 -1.09 -10.18
N ALA A 211 4.12 -1.51 -8.92
CA ALA A 211 5.23 -1.18 -8.05
C ALA A 211 6.50 -1.96 -8.46
N VAL A 212 7.59 -1.23 -8.70
CA VAL A 212 8.88 -1.82 -9.10
C VAL A 212 10.00 -1.21 -8.26
N ALA A 213 10.79 -2.07 -7.61
CA ALA A 213 12.05 -1.67 -7.00
C ALA A 213 13.20 -1.77 -8.00
N ALA A 214 14.10 -0.77 -8.03
CA ALA A 214 15.31 -0.74 -8.84
C ALA A 214 16.54 -0.34 -8.01
N TRP A 215 17.68 -1.02 -8.23
CA TRP A 215 18.94 -0.76 -7.53
C TRP A 215 20.18 -1.18 -8.35
#